data_AF-A0A3B3RI42-F1
#
_entry.id   AF-A0A3B3RI42-F1
#
_cell.length_a   1.000
_cell.length_b   1.000
_cell.length_c   1.000
_cell.angle_alpha   90.00
_cell.angle_beta   90.00
_cell.angle_gamma   90.00
#
_symmetry.space_group_name_H-M   'P 1'
#
loop_
_entity.id
_entity.type
_entity.pdbx_description
1 polymer ?
#
loop_
_entity_poly.entity_id
_entity_poly.type
_entity_poly.pdbx_seq_one_letter_code
_entity_poly.pdbx_strand_id
1 'polypeptide(L)'
;MSVIVYPREEKLEKLSQEEIISSTKQVIQGLETLKNEHNTILHSLLEAITSLKKDEEANVVQEKSSLLHKSVEMIELGLEEAQVMTALSGHLNAVESEKQKLRAQVRRLCQENQWLRDELAASQQKLQHSEQSVAQLEEEVKHLEFMSQLRKYDEDASPLVSGAVLSGVVTRSPALWLGRHAACLSIQNL
;
A
#
# COMPACT_ATOMS: atom_id res chain seq x y z
N MET A 1 -32.97 -18.82 -3.58
CA MET A 1 -32.48 -17.63 -2.85
C MET A 1 -32.18 -18.06 -1.43
N SER A 2 -30.91 -18.03 -1.01
CA SER A 2 -30.51 -18.46 0.34
C SER A 2 -30.68 -17.31 1.31
N VAL A 3 -31.54 -17.48 2.32
CA VAL A 3 -31.73 -16.50 3.39
C VAL A 3 -30.63 -16.73 4.41
N ILE A 4 -29.68 -15.79 4.49
CA ILE A 4 -28.68 -15.77 5.55
C ILE A 4 -29.41 -15.47 6.85
N VAL A 5 -29.49 -16.47 7.73
CA VAL A 5 -29.93 -16.29 9.12
C VAL A 5 -28.78 -15.66 9.87
N TYR A 6 -28.90 -14.38 10.21
CA TYR A 6 -27.95 -13.72 11.10
C TYR A 6 -28.16 -14.24 12.53
N PRO A 7 -27.10 -14.68 13.23
CA PRO A 7 -27.18 -14.97 14.65
C PRO A 7 -27.61 -13.69 15.39
N ARG A 8 -28.64 -13.82 16.22
CA ARG A 8 -29.11 -12.77 17.13
C ARG A 8 -27.98 -12.45 18.11
N GLU A 9 -27.35 -11.29 17.96
CA GLU A 9 -26.35 -10.81 18.93
C GLU A 9 -27.05 -10.52 20.27
N GLU A 10 -26.92 -11.44 21.23
CA GLU A 10 -27.06 -11.07 22.64
C GLU A 10 -26.03 -9.98 22.93
N LYS A 11 -26.52 -8.88 23.52
CA LYS A 11 -25.73 -7.70 23.86
C LYS A 11 -24.85 -8.04 25.08
N LEU A 12 -23.91 -8.96 24.91
CA LEU A 12 -22.74 -9.08 25.77
C LEU A 12 -22.06 -7.72 25.67
N GLU A 13 -21.85 -7.04 26.80
CA GLU A 13 -20.94 -5.88 26.83
C GLU A 13 -19.58 -6.38 26.36
N LYS A 14 -19.29 -6.17 25.08
CA LYS A 14 -18.04 -6.58 24.45
C LYS A 14 -16.98 -5.66 25.04
N LEU A 15 -16.21 -6.15 26.01
CA LEU A 15 -15.01 -5.48 26.49
C LEU A 15 -14.12 -5.17 25.29
N SER A 16 -13.59 -3.96 25.24
CA SER A 16 -12.66 -3.56 24.19
C SER A 16 -11.36 -4.37 24.31
N GLN A 17 -10.67 -4.56 23.19
CA GLN A 17 -9.36 -5.20 23.18
C GLN A 17 -8.38 -4.50 24.12
N GLU A 18 -8.44 -3.17 24.21
CA GLU A 18 -7.59 -2.38 25.12
C GLU A 18 -7.87 -2.70 26.59
N GLU A 19 -9.15 -2.78 26.97
CA GLU A 19 -9.55 -3.16 28.34
C GLU A 19 -9.13 -4.59 28.68
N ILE A 20 -9.30 -5.53 27.74
CA ILE A 20 -8.87 -6.92 27.91
C ILE A 20 -7.35 -6.95 28.15
N ILE A 21 -6.55 -6.29 27.31
CA ILE A 21 -5.09 -6.30 27.44
C ILE A 21 -4.62 -5.56 28.69
N SER A 22 -5.28 -4.47 29.07
CA SER A 22 -5.01 -3.78 30.33
C SER A 22 -5.28 -4.71 31.53
N SER A 23 -6.41 -5.42 31.52
CA SER A 23 -6.75 -6.40 32.55
C SER A 23 -5.74 -7.55 32.59
N THR A 24 -5.37 -8.12 31.44
CA THR A 24 -4.35 -9.18 31.33
C THR A 24 -3.02 -8.72 31.92
N LYS A 25 -2.58 -7.48 31.66
CA LYS A 25 -1.36 -6.92 32.26
C LYS A 25 -1.43 -6.79 33.78
N GLN A 26 -2.59 -6.40 34.32
CA GLN A 26 -2.81 -6.36 35.77
C GLN A 26 -2.77 -7.76 36.38
N VAL A 27 -3.38 -8.76 35.73
CA VAL A 27 -3.32 -10.16 36.14
C VAL A 27 -1.88 -10.66 36.16
N ILE A 28 -1.07 -10.36 35.12
CA ILE A 28 0.36 -10.71 35.09
C ILE A 28 1.07 -10.14 36.32
N GLN A 29 0.91 -8.85 36.61
CA GLN A 29 1.55 -8.22 37.79
C GLN A 29 1.11 -8.85 39.11
N GLY A 30 -0.18 -9.15 39.24
CA GLY A 30 -0.74 -9.82 40.42
C GLY A 30 -0.19 -11.23 40.62
N LEU A 31 -0.12 -12.01 39.53
CA LEU A 31 0.45 -13.37 39.54
C LEU A 31 1.96 -13.35 39.84
N GLU A 32 2.70 -12.38 39.31
CA GLU A 32 4.13 -12.20 39.61
C GLU A 32 4.35 -11.97 41.12
N THR A 33 3.50 -11.14 41.71
CA THR A 33 3.52 -10.83 43.15
C THR A 33 3.20 -12.08 43.97
N LEU A 34 2.11 -12.78 43.63
CA LEU A 34 1.68 -13.99 44.33
C LEU A 34 2.73 -15.11 44.23
N LYS A 35 3.36 -15.27 43.07
CA LYS A 35 4.49 -16.21 42.86
C LYS A 35 5.64 -15.92 43.83
N ASN A 36 6.01 -14.64 43.96
CA ASN A 36 7.10 -14.22 44.86
C ASN A 36 6.75 -14.46 46.33
N GLU A 37 5.51 -14.20 46.72
CA GLU A 37 5.01 -14.50 48.08
C GLU A 37 5.06 -16.01 48.37
N HIS A 38 4.57 -16.84 47.45
CA HIS A 38 4.59 -18.30 47.59
C HIS A 38 6.03 -18.84 47.69
N ASN A 39 6.96 -18.32 46.89
CA ASN A 39 8.38 -18.67 46.96
C ASN A 39 9.02 -18.25 48.29
N THR A 40 8.64 -17.09 48.84
CA THR A 40 9.12 -16.62 50.15
C THR A 40 8.65 -17.53 51.28
N ILE A 41 7.37 -17.93 51.25
CA ILE A 41 6.80 -18.89 52.21
C ILE A 41 7.49 -20.25 52.06
N LEU A 42 7.65 -20.72 50.82
CA LEU A 42 8.32 -21.99 50.53
C LEU A 42 9.75 -22.02 51.09
N HIS A 43 10.53 -20.96 50.88
CA HIS A 43 11.87 -20.85 51.44
C HIS A 43 11.87 -20.95 52.97
N SER A 44 10.94 -20.25 53.62
CA SER A 44 10.76 -20.29 55.08
C SER A 44 10.38 -21.68 55.60
N LEU A 45 9.53 -22.42 54.87
CA LEU A 45 9.15 -23.79 55.23
C LEU A 45 10.32 -24.76 55.07
N LEU A 46 11.12 -24.61 54.00
CA LEU A 46 12.32 -25.43 53.80
C LEU A 46 13.34 -25.21 54.93
N GLU A 47 13.54 -23.97 55.36
CA GLU A 47 14.36 -23.67 56.55
C GLU A 47 13.78 -24.33 57.81
N ALA A 48 12.46 -24.24 58.03
CA ALA A 48 11.80 -24.86 59.17
C ALA A 48 12.02 -26.38 59.22
N ILE A 49 11.90 -27.08 58.08
CA ILE A 49 12.15 -28.54 57.99
C ILE A 49 13.54 -28.90 58.51
N THR A 50 14.56 -28.12 58.16
CA THR A 50 15.94 -28.38 58.61
C THR A 50 16.14 -28.20 60.12
N SER A 51 15.27 -27.43 60.78
CA SER A 51 15.39 -27.10 62.21
C SER A 51 14.53 -27.97 63.14
N LEU A 52 13.53 -28.68 62.59
CA LEU A 52 12.57 -29.47 63.35
C LEU A 52 13.18 -30.81 63.79
N LYS A 53 12.95 -31.17 65.06
CA LYS A 53 13.44 -32.43 65.67
C LYS A 53 12.37 -33.51 65.80
N LYS A 54 11.10 -33.17 65.60
CA LYS A 54 9.96 -34.09 65.72
C LYS A 54 9.44 -34.48 64.34
N ASP A 55 9.27 -35.78 64.14
CA ASP A 55 8.91 -36.39 62.86
C ASP A 55 7.51 -35.95 62.36
N GLU A 56 6.53 -35.81 63.26
CA GLU A 56 5.17 -35.40 62.87
C GLU A 56 5.09 -33.92 62.45
N GLU A 57 5.80 -33.02 63.13
CA GLU A 57 5.86 -31.61 62.76
C GLU A 57 6.58 -31.44 61.40
N ALA A 58 7.66 -32.19 61.16
CA ALA A 58 8.38 -32.19 59.90
C ALA A 58 7.51 -32.67 58.72
N ASN A 59 6.72 -33.73 58.90
CA ASN A 59 5.82 -34.26 57.86
C ASN A 59 4.77 -33.24 57.41
N VAL A 60 4.16 -32.50 58.35
CA VAL A 60 3.16 -31.47 58.02
C VAL A 60 3.79 -30.30 57.25
N VAL A 61 4.99 -29.87 57.63
CA VAL A 61 5.71 -28.81 56.91
C VAL A 61 6.07 -29.27 55.49
N GLN A 62 6.48 -30.52 55.33
CA GLN A 62 6.79 -31.10 54.02
C GLN A 62 5.57 -31.19 53.10
N GLU A 63 4.40 -31.59 53.63
CA GLU A 63 3.15 -31.60 52.86
C GLU A 63 2.76 -30.19 52.40
N LYS A 64 2.85 -29.18 53.29
CA LYS A 64 2.60 -27.78 52.94
C LYS A 64 3.57 -27.26 51.86
N SER A 65 4.85 -27.62 51.95
CA SER A 65 5.84 -27.28 50.93
C SER A 65 5.50 -27.90 49.57
N SER A 66 5.03 -29.14 49.55
CA SER A 66 4.58 -29.82 48.32
C SER A 66 3.38 -29.12 47.68
N LEU A 67 2.40 -28.69 48.48
CA LEU A 67 1.24 -27.94 47.98
C LEU A 67 1.64 -26.57 47.41
N LEU A 68 2.57 -25.86 48.07
CA LEU A 68 3.08 -24.59 47.58
C LEU A 68 3.86 -24.74 46.27
N HIS A 69 4.67 -25.78 46.12
CA HIS A 69 5.34 -26.08 44.84
C HIS A 69 4.33 -26.23 43.70
N LYS A 70 3.28 -27.04 43.89
CA LYS A 70 2.22 -27.19 42.88
C LYS A 70 1.52 -25.87 42.59
N SER A 71 1.29 -25.05 43.62
CA SER A 71 0.69 -23.74 43.43
C SER A 71 1.58 -22.79 42.63
N VAL A 72 2.90 -22.80 42.85
CA VAL A 72 3.85 -21.98 42.08
C VAL A 72 3.85 -22.40 40.61
N GLU A 73 3.88 -23.70 40.33
CA GLU A 73 3.81 -24.25 38.96
C GLU A 73 2.52 -23.79 38.24
N MET A 74 1.37 -23.82 38.92
CA MET A 74 0.11 -23.33 38.35
C MET A 74 0.12 -21.82 38.07
N ILE A 75 0.77 -21.03 38.94
CA ILE A 75 0.92 -19.58 38.74
C ILE A 75 1.84 -19.29 37.54
N GLU A 76 2.92 -20.05 37.39
CA GLU A 76 3.85 -19.94 36.26
C GLU A 76 3.15 -20.25 34.92
N LEU A 77 2.36 -21.33 34.87
CA LEU A 77 1.55 -21.63 33.69
C LEU A 77 0.57 -20.48 33.35
N GLY A 78 -0.13 -19.94 34.34
CA GLY A 78 -1.03 -18.81 34.12
C GLY A 78 -0.32 -17.52 33.66
N LEU A 79 0.91 -17.29 34.13
CA LEU A 79 1.76 -16.19 33.66
C LEU A 79 2.14 -16.37 32.19
N GLU A 80 2.58 -17.56 31.79
CA GLU A 80 2.94 -17.87 30.41
C GLU A 80 1.74 -17.70 29.46
N GLU A 81 0.56 -18.19 29.85
CA GLU A 81 -0.68 -18.03 29.10
C GLU A 81 -1.06 -16.54 28.92
N ALA A 82 -0.98 -15.74 29.99
CA ALA A 82 -1.28 -14.31 29.94
C ALA A 82 -0.25 -13.53 29.09
N GLN A 83 1.02 -13.93 29.11
CA GLN A 83 2.05 -13.37 28.24
C GLN A 83 1.77 -13.68 26.76
N VAL A 84 1.36 -14.91 26.45
CA VAL A 84 0.94 -15.31 25.09
C VAL A 84 -0.24 -14.46 24.61
N MET A 85 -1.24 -14.20 25.46
CA MET A 85 -2.36 -13.30 25.11
C MET A 85 -1.88 -11.89 24.75
N THR A 86 -0.92 -11.36 25.51
CA THR A 86 -0.36 -10.02 25.27
C THR A 86 0.44 -9.97 23.96
N ALA A 87 1.26 -10.98 23.70
CA ALA A 87 2.05 -11.09 22.46
C ALA A 87 1.13 -11.22 21.24
N LEU A 88 0.09 -12.05 21.33
CA LEU A 88 -0.89 -12.25 20.28
C LEU A 88 -1.58 -10.94 19.89
N SER A 89 -1.97 -10.12 20.86
CA SER A 89 -2.54 -8.79 20.58
C SER A 89 -1.56 -7.88 19.83
N GLY A 90 -0.27 -7.93 20.16
CA GLY A 90 0.75 -7.18 19.43
C GLY A 90 0.86 -7.62 17.97
N HIS A 91 0.89 -8.93 17.73
CA HIS A 91 0.93 -9.49 16.37
C HIS A 91 -0.32 -9.15 15.57
N LEU A 92 -1.51 -9.22 16.17
CA LEU A 92 -2.76 -8.86 15.51
C LEU A 92 -2.73 -7.39 15.04
N ASN A 93 -2.33 -6.47 15.92
CA ASN A 93 -2.22 -5.05 15.59
C ASN A 93 -1.23 -4.80 14.44
N ALA A 94 -0.10 -5.51 14.42
CA ALA A 94 0.88 -5.41 13.34
C ALA A 94 0.27 -5.85 12.00
N VAL A 95 -0.36 -7.02 11.96
CA VAL A 95 -1.03 -7.55 10.75
C VAL A 95 -2.15 -6.63 10.27
N GLU A 96 -2.95 -6.10 11.18
CA GLU A 96 -4.00 -5.13 10.83
C GLU A 96 -3.42 -3.85 10.23
N SER A 97 -2.33 -3.33 10.80
CA SER A 97 -1.64 -2.15 10.27
C SER A 97 -1.10 -2.41 8.86
N GLU A 98 -0.54 -3.58 8.60
CA GLU A 98 -0.01 -3.98 7.29
C GLU A 98 -1.13 -4.11 6.26
N LYS A 99 -2.24 -4.74 6.65
CA LYS A 99 -3.46 -4.82 5.83
C LYS A 99 -3.96 -3.44 5.42
N GLN A 100 -3.96 -2.45 6.33
CA GLN A 100 -4.36 -1.08 5.98
C GLN A 100 -3.37 -0.40 5.03
N LYS A 101 -2.06 -0.60 5.21
CA LYS A 101 -1.03 -0.11 4.29
C LYS A 101 -1.22 -0.67 2.88
N LEU A 102 -1.38 -2.00 2.74
CA LEU A 102 -1.60 -2.65 1.46
C LEU A 102 -2.89 -2.16 0.79
N ARG A 103 -3.98 -1.98 1.55
CA ARG A 103 -5.22 -1.39 1.02
C ARG A 103 -5.02 0.03 0.49
N ALA A 104 -4.21 0.85 1.15
CA ALA A 104 -3.87 2.18 0.67
C ALA A 104 -3.04 2.13 -0.63
N GLN A 105 -2.06 1.21 -0.71
CA GLN A 105 -1.27 1.00 -1.92
C GLN A 105 -2.14 0.56 -3.11
N VAL A 106 -3.05 -0.39 -2.90
CA VAL A 106 -4.00 -0.81 -3.95
C VAL A 106 -4.80 0.39 -4.46
N ARG A 107 -5.32 1.24 -3.57
CA ARG A 107 -6.04 2.46 -4.00
C ARG A 107 -5.15 3.40 -4.81
N ARG A 108 -3.91 3.65 -4.39
CA ARG A 108 -2.95 4.49 -5.14
C ARG A 108 -2.67 3.89 -6.52
N LEU A 109 -2.37 2.60 -6.61
CA LEU A 109 -2.07 1.92 -7.88
C LEU A 109 -3.26 1.93 -8.84
N CYS A 110 -4.49 1.76 -8.33
CA CYS A 110 -5.69 1.91 -9.14
C CYS A 110 -5.83 3.33 -9.71
N GLN A 111 -5.55 4.37 -8.92
CA GLN A 111 -5.58 5.75 -9.38
C GLN A 111 -4.50 6.02 -10.42
N GLU A 112 -3.28 5.54 -10.18
CA GLU A 112 -2.17 5.65 -11.14
C GLU A 112 -2.48 4.92 -12.45
N ASN A 113 -3.04 3.71 -12.38
CA ASN A 113 -3.42 2.96 -13.56
C ASN A 113 -4.51 3.69 -14.37
N GLN A 114 -5.50 4.29 -13.69
CA GLN A 114 -6.52 5.10 -14.34
C GLN A 114 -5.90 6.33 -15.00
N TRP A 115 -5.03 7.05 -14.29
CA TRP A 115 -4.34 8.22 -14.82
C TRP A 115 -3.51 7.88 -16.06
N LEU A 116 -2.77 6.77 -16.05
CA LEU A 116 -1.99 6.31 -17.21
C LEU A 116 -2.88 5.96 -18.41
N ARG A 117 -4.07 5.38 -18.17
CA ARG A 117 -5.04 5.12 -19.25
C ARG A 117 -5.54 6.41 -19.88
N ASP A 118 -5.85 7.40 -19.04
CA ASP A 118 -6.33 8.70 -19.50
C ASP A 118 -5.24 9.46 -20.28
N GLU A 119 -3.98 9.42 -19.80
CA GLU A 119 -2.84 10.04 -20.48
C GLU A 119 -2.54 9.37 -21.83
N LEU A 120 -2.64 8.03 -21.89
CA LEU A 120 -2.50 7.28 -23.14
C LEU A 120 -3.60 7.66 -24.14
N ALA A 121 -4.86 7.72 -23.70
CA ALA A 121 -5.99 8.12 -24.54
C ALA A 121 -5.81 9.55 -25.08
N ALA A 122 -5.38 10.49 -24.23
CA ALA A 122 -5.11 11.86 -24.62
C ALA A 122 -3.97 11.95 -25.67
N SER A 123 -2.92 11.16 -25.50
CA SER A 123 -1.82 11.10 -26.47
C SER A 123 -2.26 10.49 -27.81
N GLN A 124 -3.07 9.43 -27.78
CA GLN A 124 -3.64 8.82 -28.99
C GLN A 124 -4.54 9.79 -29.76
N GLN A 125 -5.37 10.58 -29.06
CA GLN A 125 -6.22 11.58 -29.69
C GLN A 125 -5.39 12.68 -30.39
N LYS A 126 -4.32 13.15 -29.76
CA LYS A 126 -3.41 14.14 -30.36
C LYS A 126 -2.70 13.58 -31.60
N LEU A 127 -2.27 12.32 -31.55
CA LEU A 127 -1.67 11.64 -32.69
C LEU A 127 -2.65 11.54 -33.87
N GLN A 128 -3.87 11.04 -33.63
CA GLN A 128 -4.91 10.94 -34.66
C GLN A 128 -5.21 12.29 -35.31
N HIS A 129 -5.27 13.37 -34.52
CA HIS A 129 -5.48 14.70 -35.08
C HIS A 129 -4.29 15.13 -35.96
N SER A 130 -3.06 14.90 -35.53
CA SER A 130 -1.87 15.20 -36.33
C SER A 130 -1.84 14.39 -37.64
N GLU A 131 -2.20 13.11 -37.60
CA GLU A 131 -2.28 12.25 -38.78
C GLU A 131 -3.33 12.77 -39.78
N GLN A 132 -4.50 13.18 -39.30
CA GLN A 132 -5.54 13.79 -40.14
C GLN A 132 -5.04 15.09 -40.79
N SER A 133 -4.37 15.95 -40.03
CA SER A 133 -3.80 17.19 -40.57
C SER A 133 -2.71 16.93 -41.61
N VAL A 134 -1.87 15.92 -41.42
CA VAL A 134 -0.87 15.52 -42.42
C VAL A 134 -1.55 15.06 -43.71
N ALA A 135 -2.56 14.20 -43.62
CA ALA A 135 -3.30 13.73 -44.80
C ALA A 135 -3.97 14.88 -45.57
N GLN A 136 -4.57 15.85 -44.86
CA GLN A 136 -5.16 17.05 -45.47
C GLN A 136 -4.10 17.89 -46.20
N LEU A 137 -2.96 18.15 -45.55
CA LEU A 137 -1.87 18.90 -46.14
C LEU A 137 -1.28 18.19 -47.37
N GLU A 138 -1.17 16.87 -47.35
CA GLU A 138 -0.74 16.08 -48.51
C GLU A 138 -1.69 16.22 -49.70
N GLU A 139 -3.00 16.29 -49.45
CA GLU A 139 -4.00 16.53 -50.50
C GLU A 139 -3.91 17.97 -51.05
N GLU A 140 -3.79 18.96 -50.17
CA GLU A 140 -3.60 20.36 -50.58
C GLU A 140 -2.33 20.55 -51.42
N VAL A 141 -1.22 19.89 -51.04
CA VAL A 141 0.03 19.91 -51.82
C VAL A 141 -0.21 19.33 -53.21
N LYS A 142 -0.82 18.15 -53.32
CA LYS A 142 -1.16 17.54 -54.63
C LYS A 142 -2.06 18.45 -55.46
N HIS A 143 -3.05 19.09 -54.85
CA HIS A 143 -3.95 20.02 -55.53
C HIS A 143 -3.21 21.26 -56.04
N LEU A 144 -2.36 21.87 -55.21
CA LEU A 144 -1.55 23.03 -55.60
C LEU A 144 -0.54 22.69 -56.69
N GLU A 145 0.07 21.51 -56.65
CA GLU A 145 0.95 21.00 -57.71
C GLU A 145 0.20 20.87 -59.04
N PHE A 146 -1.00 20.29 -59.02
CA PHE A 146 -1.86 20.19 -60.20
C PHE A 146 -2.22 21.58 -60.77
N MET A 147 -2.65 22.52 -59.92
CA MET A 147 -2.96 23.89 -60.34
C MET A 147 -1.73 24.62 -60.90
N SER A 148 -0.54 24.36 -60.35
CA SER A 148 0.70 24.88 -60.89
C SER A 148 1.04 24.29 -62.25
N GLN A 149 0.71 23.02 -62.53
CA GLN A 149 0.91 22.41 -63.84
C GLN A 149 -0.01 23.02 -64.89
N LEU A 150 -1.30 23.23 -64.58
CA LEU A 150 -2.25 23.87 -65.50
C LEU A 150 -1.77 25.27 -65.94
N ARG A 151 -1.32 26.09 -64.99
CA ARG A 151 -0.82 27.44 -65.29
C ARG A 151 0.38 27.45 -66.25
N LYS A 152 1.25 26.43 -66.21
CA LYS A 152 2.39 26.33 -67.14
C LYS A 152 1.92 26.15 -68.59
N TYR A 153 0.85 25.38 -68.81
CA TYR A 153 0.28 25.22 -70.15
C TYR A 153 -0.40 26.49 -70.67
N ASP A 154 -1.01 27.30 -69.81
CA ASP A 154 -1.55 28.61 -70.20
C ASP A 154 -0.44 29.61 -70.58
N GLU A 155 0.72 29.56 -69.92
CA GLU A 155 1.91 30.34 -70.29
C GLU A 155 2.53 29.87 -71.63
N ASP A 156 2.56 28.56 -71.88
CA ASP A 156 3.09 27.97 -73.12
C ASP A 156 2.14 28.11 -74.33
N ALA A 157 0.83 28.25 -74.09
CA ALA A 157 -0.20 28.48 -75.13
C ALA A 157 -0.28 29.95 -75.60
N SER A 158 0.44 30.86 -74.95
CA SER A 158 0.54 32.27 -75.36
C SER A 158 1.97 32.63 -75.81
N PRO A 159 2.48 32.08 -76.93
CA PRO A 159 3.67 32.63 -77.55
C PRO A 159 3.23 33.80 -78.43
N LEU A 160 3.10 34.99 -77.84
CA LEU A 160 3.26 36.33 -78.43
C LEU A 160 2.46 37.33 -77.57
N VAL A 161 3.15 38.02 -76.66
CA VAL A 161 3.27 39.49 -76.60
C VAL A 161 3.81 39.88 -75.21
N SER A 162 5.02 40.43 -75.24
CA SER A 162 5.62 41.37 -74.30
C SER A 162 5.73 41.04 -72.81
N GLY A 163 6.97 40.85 -72.39
CA GLY A 163 7.61 41.85 -71.53
C GLY A 163 7.44 41.67 -70.01
N ALA A 164 8.47 41.08 -69.41
CA ALA A 164 9.00 41.39 -68.08
C ALA A 164 7.99 41.60 -66.94
N VAL A 165 7.76 40.56 -66.14
CA VAL A 165 7.39 40.73 -64.72
C VAL A 165 8.20 39.76 -63.87
N LEU A 166 8.98 40.34 -62.96
CA LEU A 166 9.72 39.66 -61.89
C LEU A 166 8.74 38.89 -61.00
N SER A 167 8.89 37.57 -60.89
CA SER A 167 8.18 36.77 -59.89
C SER A 167 9.20 36.15 -58.94
N GLY A 168 9.21 36.65 -57.71
CA GLY A 168 10.09 36.18 -56.64
C GLY A 168 9.76 34.74 -56.25
N VAL A 169 10.73 33.86 -56.45
CA VAL A 169 10.71 32.51 -55.90
C VAL A 169 10.91 32.62 -54.38
N VAL A 170 9.83 32.53 -53.61
CA VAL A 170 9.93 32.24 -52.17
C VAL A 170 10.23 30.74 -52.04
N THR A 171 11.50 30.40 -51.94
CA THR A 171 11.90 29.07 -51.46
C THR A 171 11.53 28.97 -49.98
N ARG A 172 10.41 28.31 -49.65
CA ARG A 172 10.16 27.85 -48.29
C ARG A 172 11.19 26.76 -47.96
N SER A 173 12.23 27.14 -47.22
CA SER A 173 13.22 26.22 -46.66
C SER A 173 12.53 25.19 -45.75
N PRO A 174 12.73 23.87 -45.95
CA PRO A 174 12.21 22.81 -45.07
C PRO A 174 12.83 22.79 -43.65
N ALA A 175 13.85 23.61 -43.39
CA ALA A 175 14.71 23.52 -42.21
C ALA A 175 14.05 23.92 -40.87
N LEU A 176 12.84 24.48 -40.86
CA LEU A 176 12.17 24.92 -39.62
C LEU A 176 11.31 23.85 -38.94
N TRP A 177 11.11 22.67 -39.56
CA TRP A 177 10.30 21.59 -38.96
C TRP A 177 11.09 20.66 -38.03
N LEU A 178 12.41 20.56 -38.19
CA LEU A 178 13.26 19.71 -37.33
C LEU A 178 13.56 20.33 -35.96
N GLY A 179 13.34 21.64 -35.78
CA GLY A 179 13.63 22.34 -34.52
C GLY A 179 12.58 22.17 -33.41
N ARG A 180 11.37 21.70 -33.71
CA ARG A 180 10.30 21.52 -32.69
C ARG A 180 10.27 20.14 -32.04
N HIS A 181 10.91 19.13 -32.66
CA HIS A 181 10.95 17.78 -32.09
C HIS A 181 12.01 17.64 -30.98
N ALA A 182 13.07 18.46 -30.98
CA ALA A 182 14.08 18.45 -29.93
C ALA A 182 13.63 19.10 -28.60
N ALA A 183 12.64 19.99 -28.63
CA ALA A 183 12.16 20.68 -27.42
C ALA A 183 11.23 19.81 -26.55
N CYS A 184 10.56 18.81 -27.12
CA CYS A 184 9.68 17.91 -26.35
C CYS A 184 10.45 16.87 -25.52
N LEU A 185 11.65 16.48 -25.92
CA LEU A 185 12.45 15.46 -25.21
C LEU A 185 13.17 15.97 -23.95
N SER A 186 13.23 17.29 -23.71
CA SER A 186 13.87 17.84 -22.49
C SER A 186 12.93 18.04 -21.29
N ILE A 187 11.62 17.78 -21.43
CA ILE A 187 10.65 17.99 -20.33
C ILE A 187 10.27 16.67 -19.62
N GLN A 188 10.74 15.51 -20.09
CA GLN A 188 10.45 14.20 -19.48
C GLN A 188 11.52 13.69 -18.50
N ASN A 189 12.51 14.50 -18.11
CA ASN A 189 13.54 14.14 -17.12
C ASN A 189 13.66 15.19 -16.00
N LEU A 190 12.54 15.55 -15.37
CA LEU A 190 12.46 16.24 -14.08
C LEU A 190 11.33 15.64 -13.25
#